data_AF-A0A3Q3X4L8-F1
#
_entry.id   AF-A0A3Q3X4L8-F1
#
_cell.length_a   1.000
_cell.length_b   1.000
_cell.length_c   1.000
_cell.angle_alpha   90.00
_cell.angle_beta   90.00
_cell.angle_gamma   90.00
#
_symmetry.space_group_name_H-M   'P 1'
#
loop_
_entity.id
_entity.type
_entity.pdbx_description
1 polymer ?
#
loop_
_entity_poly.entity_id
_entity_poly.type
_entity_poly.pdbx_seq_one_letter_code
_entity_poly.pdbx_strand_id
1 'polypeptide(L)'
;MAGYLSPSTLKLYETQFFGFTPQTCMLRVYSAFQDCLYDILPVVEKVCVRQLSKSESTGAEELLQSRARECSRKLQQFLEDRFKQLSERMEALLVNRCFSVPPNVLLPEDKLHSNHPQDVKEVLRLESSLADLQRAYEAEVYARQALLAELEEQSEVQKQLDGILSWVRELQAAWVKEGNGSFHESFRLVMESVKKLQEAVIEVCNKAPH
;
A
#
# COMPACT_ATOMS: atom_id res chain seq x y z
N MET A 1 -29.70 -6.56 -30.36
CA MET A 1 -30.10 -7.55 -29.33
C MET A 1 -28.99 -7.66 -28.31
N ALA A 2 -29.08 -6.89 -27.22
CA ALA A 2 -28.14 -6.98 -26.11
C ALA A 2 -28.60 -8.11 -25.20
N GLY A 3 -28.17 -9.34 -25.49
CA GLY A 3 -28.26 -10.45 -24.56
C GLY A 3 -27.17 -10.29 -23.51
N TYR A 4 -27.48 -10.59 -22.24
CA TYR A 4 -26.51 -10.67 -21.15
C TYR A 4 -25.36 -11.61 -21.56
N LEU A 5 -24.21 -11.03 -21.92
CA LEU A 5 -23.00 -11.78 -22.24
C LEU A 5 -22.41 -12.29 -20.94
N SER A 6 -22.30 -13.61 -20.80
CA SER A 6 -21.70 -14.22 -19.61
C SER A 6 -20.20 -13.87 -19.52
N PRO A 7 -19.60 -13.79 -18.31
CA PRO A 7 -18.18 -13.46 -18.14
C PRO A 7 -17.23 -14.42 -18.88
N SER A 8 -17.62 -15.69 -19.02
CA SER A 8 -16.89 -16.70 -19.79
C SER A 8 -16.94 -16.47 -21.31
N THR A 9 -17.96 -15.77 -21.80
CA THR A 9 -18.02 -15.34 -23.21
C THR A 9 -17.04 -14.20 -23.50
N LEU A 10 -16.70 -13.39 -22.49
CA LEU A 10 -15.90 -12.17 -22.66
C LEU A 10 -14.38 -12.40 -22.63
N LYS A 11 -13.90 -13.61 -22.30
CA LYS A 11 -12.45 -13.94 -22.28
C LYS A 11 -11.62 -12.91 -21.50
N LEU A 12 -12.03 -12.65 -20.26
CA LEU A 12 -11.44 -11.60 -19.41
C LEU A 12 -9.97 -11.89 -19.08
N TYR A 13 -9.62 -13.17 -18.89
CA TYR A 13 -8.25 -13.57 -18.58
C TYR A 13 -7.31 -13.35 -19.77
N GLU A 14 -7.76 -13.70 -20.96
CA GLU A 14 -7.05 -13.39 -22.20
C GLU A 14 -6.95 -11.88 -22.42
N THR A 15 -7.98 -11.12 -22.04
CA THR A 15 -7.97 -9.66 -22.17
C THR A 15 -6.92 -9.01 -21.29
N GLN A 16 -6.68 -9.53 -20.08
CA GLN A 16 -5.58 -9.10 -19.22
C GLN A 16 -4.22 -9.30 -19.93
N PHE A 17 -4.04 -10.43 -20.61
CA PHE A 17 -2.80 -10.73 -21.32
C PHE A 17 -2.61 -9.91 -22.61
N PHE A 18 -3.64 -9.78 -23.44
CA PHE A 18 -3.54 -9.14 -24.76
C PHE A 18 -3.80 -7.62 -24.72
N GLY A 19 -4.42 -7.09 -23.67
CA GLY A 19 -4.82 -5.69 -23.56
C GLY A 19 -6.05 -5.31 -24.42
N PHE A 20 -6.67 -6.30 -25.07
CA PHE A 20 -7.92 -6.15 -25.82
C PHE A 20 -8.71 -7.45 -25.77
N THR A 21 -10.02 -7.37 -25.96
CA THR A 21 -10.85 -8.58 -26.05
C THR A 21 -10.67 -9.23 -27.43
N PRO A 22 -10.47 -10.55 -27.51
CA PRO A 22 -10.32 -11.25 -28.79
C PRO A 22 -11.45 -10.95 -29.79
N GLN A 23 -12.68 -10.79 -29.29
CA GLN A 23 -13.87 -10.45 -30.08
C GLN A 23 -13.74 -9.08 -30.74
N THR A 24 -13.17 -8.08 -30.05
CA THR A 24 -12.96 -6.75 -30.63
C THR A 24 -11.89 -6.79 -31.73
N CYS A 25 -10.82 -7.56 -31.54
CA CYS A 25 -9.82 -7.78 -32.58
C CYS A 25 -10.45 -8.42 -33.83
N MET A 26 -11.24 -9.48 -33.63
CA MET A 26 -11.92 -10.18 -34.72
C MET A 26 -12.92 -9.31 -35.48
N LEU A 27 -13.67 -8.46 -34.77
CA LEU A 27 -14.56 -7.49 -35.39
C LEU A 27 -13.78 -6.53 -36.31
N ARG A 28 -12.64 -6.00 -35.85
CA ARG A 28 -11.80 -5.10 -36.67
C ARG A 28 -11.22 -5.80 -37.90
N VAL A 29 -10.77 -7.06 -37.74
CA VAL A 29 -10.27 -7.88 -38.84
C VAL A 29 -11.38 -8.15 -39.86
N TYR A 30 -12.57 -8.52 -39.41
CA TYR A 30 -13.74 -8.74 -40.25
C TYR A 30 -14.08 -7.48 -41.07
N SER A 31 -14.17 -6.32 -40.40
CA SER A 31 -14.46 -5.05 -41.07
C SER A 31 -13.39 -4.69 -42.11
N ALA A 32 -12.10 -4.85 -41.79
CA ALA A 32 -11.03 -4.55 -42.73
C ALA A 32 -11.11 -5.41 -44.00
N PHE A 33 -11.38 -6.72 -43.87
CA PHE A 33 -11.57 -7.59 -45.03
C PHE A 33 -12.82 -7.24 -45.84
N GLN A 34 -13.91 -6.89 -45.16
CA GLN A 34 -15.15 -6.46 -45.81
C GLN A 34 -14.93 -5.16 -46.61
N ASP A 35 -14.24 -4.18 -46.03
CA ASP A 35 -13.89 -2.92 -46.69
C ASP A 35 -13.03 -3.18 -47.94
N CYS A 36 -12.02 -4.06 -47.85
CA CYS A 36 -11.22 -4.46 -49.01
C CYS A 36 -12.06 -5.08 -50.13
N LEU A 37 -13.06 -5.91 -49.79
CA LEU A 37 -13.97 -6.51 -50.77
C LEU A 37 -14.80 -5.43 -51.48
N TYR A 38 -15.28 -4.45 -50.72
CA TYR A 38 -16.02 -3.30 -51.26
C TYR A 38 -15.18 -2.34 -52.08
N ASP A 39 -13.89 -2.24 -51.80
CA ASP A 39 -12.97 -1.41 -52.59
C ASP A 39 -12.57 -2.07 -53.92
N ILE A 40 -12.38 -3.40 -53.93
CA ILE A 40 -11.90 -4.12 -55.12
C ILE A 40 -12.99 -4.26 -56.19
N LEU A 41 -14.23 -4.60 -55.80
CA LEU A 41 -15.30 -4.89 -56.76
C LEU A 41 -15.63 -3.73 -57.72
N PRO A 42 -15.74 -2.47 -57.26
CA PRO A 42 -15.92 -1.32 -58.15
C PRO A 42 -14.73 -1.10 -59.09
N VAL A 43 -13.51 -1.45 -58.68
CA VAL A 43 -12.32 -1.35 -59.55
C VAL A 43 -12.40 -2.39 -60.66
N VAL A 44 -12.75 -3.63 -60.32
CA VAL A 44 -12.97 -4.70 -61.31
C VAL A 44 -14.08 -4.30 -62.29
N GLU A 45 -15.21 -3.80 -61.79
CA GLU A 45 -16.31 -3.29 -62.62
C GLU A 45 -15.83 -2.21 -63.61
N LYS A 46 -15.12 -1.18 -63.11
CA LYS A 46 -14.58 -0.10 -63.95
C LYS A 46 -13.61 -0.62 -65.01
N VAL A 47 -12.74 -1.57 -64.67
CA VAL A 47 -11.79 -2.16 -65.63
C VAL A 47 -12.52 -2.95 -66.70
N CYS A 48 -13.51 -3.78 -66.32
CA CYS A 48 -14.33 -4.52 -67.27
C CYS A 48 -15.05 -3.59 -68.26
N VAL A 49 -15.74 -2.54 -67.76
CA VAL A 49 -16.43 -1.57 -68.62
C VAL A 49 -15.45 -0.89 -69.57
N ARG A 50 -14.30 -0.40 -69.08
CA ARG A 50 -13.28 0.26 -69.90
C ARG A 50 -12.66 -0.63 -70.98
N GLN A 51 -12.53 -1.94 -70.74
CA GLN A 51 -11.96 -2.84 -71.74
C GLN A 51 -13.00 -3.23 -72.79
N LEU A 52 -14.27 -3.35 -72.41
CA LEU A 52 -15.37 -3.68 -73.32
C LEU A 52 -15.80 -2.47 -74.17
N SER A 53 -15.80 -1.25 -73.61
CA SER A 53 -16.21 -0.04 -74.34
C SER A 53 -15.23 0.40 -75.43
N LYS A 54 -13.96 -0.03 -75.37
CA LYS A 54 -12.99 0.18 -76.47
C LYS A 54 -13.40 -0.48 -77.79
N SER A 55 -14.33 -1.42 -77.76
CA SER A 55 -14.75 -2.21 -78.92
C SER A 55 -16.11 -1.81 -79.50
N GLU A 56 -16.89 -0.92 -78.85
CA GLU A 56 -18.28 -0.62 -79.22
C GLU A 56 -18.58 0.89 -79.30
N SER A 57 -19.57 1.28 -80.11
CA SER A 57 -19.98 2.67 -80.32
C SER A 57 -20.71 3.29 -79.11
N THR A 58 -20.65 4.61 -78.98
CA THR A 58 -21.07 5.45 -77.82
C THR A 58 -22.45 5.18 -77.20
N GLY A 59 -23.41 4.59 -77.91
CA GLY A 59 -24.73 4.23 -77.35
C GLY A 59 -24.77 2.90 -76.58
N ALA A 60 -23.78 2.03 -76.75
CA ALA A 60 -23.70 0.73 -76.07
C ALA A 60 -23.10 0.84 -74.64
N GLU A 61 -22.43 1.95 -74.34
CA GLU A 61 -21.67 2.11 -73.10
C GLU A 61 -22.54 2.19 -71.84
N GLU A 62 -23.69 2.87 -71.89
CA GLU A 62 -24.64 2.93 -70.76
C GLU A 62 -25.30 1.56 -70.46
N LEU A 63 -25.62 0.81 -71.52
CA LEU A 63 -26.12 -0.56 -71.41
C LEU A 63 -25.06 -1.52 -70.85
N LEU A 64 -23.81 -1.39 -71.29
CA LEU A 64 -22.68 -2.14 -70.73
C LEU A 64 -22.45 -1.80 -69.26
N GLN A 65 -22.51 -0.52 -68.89
CA GLN A 65 -22.29 -0.08 -67.51
C GLN A 65 -23.40 -0.58 -66.57
N SER A 66 -24.67 -0.46 -66.97
CA SER A 66 -25.80 -0.98 -66.18
C SER A 66 -25.73 -2.51 -66.01
N ARG A 67 -25.41 -3.25 -67.07
CA ARG A 67 -25.22 -4.71 -67.00
C ARG A 67 -24.02 -5.11 -66.16
N ALA A 68 -22.90 -4.39 -66.29
CA ALA A 68 -21.71 -4.61 -65.46
C ALA A 68 -22.02 -4.34 -63.98
N ARG A 69 -22.79 -3.29 -63.68
CA ARG A 69 -23.23 -2.97 -62.32
C ARG A 69 -24.12 -4.06 -61.73
N GLU A 70 -25.06 -4.59 -62.51
CA GLU A 70 -25.92 -5.71 -62.07
C GLU A 70 -25.10 -6.97 -61.80
N CYS A 71 -24.17 -7.32 -62.70
CA CYS A 71 -23.29 -8.47 -62.53
C CYS A 71 -22.37 -8.32 -61.30
N SER A 72 -21.78 -7.14 -61.13
CA SER A 72 -20.95 -6.77 -59.98
C SER A 72 -21.71 -6.91 -58.66
N ARG A 73 -22.98 -6.47 -58.59
CA ARG A 73 -23.84 -6.66 -57.40
C ARG A 73 -24.14 -8.13 -57.10
N LYS A 74 -24.42 -8.96 -58.11
CA LYS A 74 -24.64 -10.40 -57.91
C LYS A 74 -23.37 -11.09 -57.41
N LEU A 75 -22.22 -10.72 -57.97
CA LEU A 75 -20.91 -11.21 -57.50
C LEU A 75 -20.63 -10.75 -56.08
N GLN A 76 -20.93 -9.49 -55.74
CA GLN A 76 -20.79 -8.94 -54.39
C GLN A 76 -21.59 -9.75 -53.37
N GLN A 77 -22.89 -9.97 -53.61
CA GLN A 77 -23.74 -10.77 -52.72
C GLN A 77 -23.20 -12.18 -52.52
N PHE A 78 -22.79 -12.84 -53.62
CA PHE A 78 -22.19 -14.16 -53.54
C PHE A 78 -20.91 -14.18 -52.70
N LEU A 79 -20.03 -13.19 -52.88
CA LEU A 79 -18.77 -13.11 -52.13
C LEU A 79 -19.01 -12.75 -50.67
N GLU A 80 -19.97 -11.88 -50.35
CA GLU A 80 -20.35 -11.52 -48.97
C GLU A 80 -20.83 -12.76 -48.20
N ASP A 81 -21.74 -13.55 -48.79
CA ASP A 81 -22.25 -14.76 -48.16
C ASP A 81 -21.14 -15.79 -47.90
N ARG A 82 -20.24 -15.98 -48.89
CA ARG A 82 -19.10 -16.89 -48.76
C ARG A 82 -18.08 -16.37 -47.75
N PHE A 83 -17.81 -15.08 -47.75
CA PHE A 83 -16.92 -14.43 -46.80
C PHE A 83 -17.44 -14.55 -45.37
N LYS A 84 -18.73 -14.34 -45.15
CA LYS A 84 -19.35 -14.51 -43.82
C LYS A 84 -19.15 -15.92 -43.28
N GLN A 85 -19.45 -16.95 -44.08
CA GLN A 85 -19.25 -18.35 -43.66
C GLN A 85 -17.79 -18.69 -43.34
N LEU A 86 -16.84 -18.17 -44.13
CA LEU A 86 -15.42 -18.43 -43.92
C LEU A 86 -14.85 -17.65 -42.74
N SER A 87 -15.29 -16.40 -42.56
CA SER A 87 -14.86 -15.54 -41.46
C SER A 87 -15.35 -16.04 -40.11
N GLU A 88 -16.58 -16.56 -40.01
CA GLU A 88 -17.09 -17.22 -38.78
C GLU A 88 -16.20 -18.41 -38.37
N ARG A 89 -15.78 -19.23 -39.35
CA ARG A 89 -14.87 -20.37 -39.10
C ARG A 89 -13.46 -19.91 -38.71
N MET A 90 -12.95 -18.88 -39.39
CA MET A 90 -11.66 -18.27 -39.09
C MET A 90 -11.65 -17.67 -37.69
N GLU A 91 -12.69 -16.92 -37.32
CA GLU A 91 -12.89 -16.35 -35.99
C GLU A 91 -12.86 -17.43 -34.92
N ALA A 92 -13.64 -18.50 -35.08
CA ALA A 92 -13.64 -19.60 -34.13
C ALA A 92 -12.26 -20.22 -33.96
N LEU A 93 -11.47 -20.36 -35.02
CA LEU A 93 -10.10 -20.90 -34.93
C LEU A 93 -9.15 -19.93 -34.23
N LEU A 94 -9.12 -18.66 -34.64
CA LEU A 94 -8.23 -17.65 -34.08
C LEU A 94 -8.54 -17.42 -32.61
N VAL A 95 -9.82 -17.26 -32.26
CA VAL A 95 -10.25 -17.06 -30.87
C VAL A 95 -9.88 -18.25 -30.00
N ASN A 96 -10.05 -19.49 -30.47
CA ASN A 96 -9.82 -20.69 -29.65
C ASN A 96 -8.36 -21.18 -29.63
N ARG A 97 -7.54 -20.83 -30.62
CA ARG A 97 -6.15 -21.33 -30.74
C ARG A 97 -5.09 -20.26 -30.57
N CYS A 98 -5.35 -19.03 -31.00
CA CYS A 98 -4.37 -17.95 -30.97
C CYS A 98 -4.63 -16.96 -29.84
N PHE A 99 -5.90 -16.60 -29.63
CA PHE A 99 -6.33 -15.67 -28.59
C PHE A 99 -6.97 -16.40 -27.41
N SER A 100 -6.37 -17.51 -27.00
CA SER A 100 -6.75 -18.27 -25.81
C SER A 100 -5.54 -18.51 -24.93
N VAL A 101 -5.69 -18.23 -23.64
CA VAL A 101 -4.71 -18.65 -22.64
C VAL A 101 -5.09 -20.06 -22.20
N PRO A 102 -4.20 -21.06 -22.31
CA PRO A 102 -4.51 -22.41 -21.87
C PRO A 102 -4.89 -22.45 -20.38
N PRO A 103 -5.88 -23.26 -19.97
CA PRO A 103 -6.38 -23.25 -18.58
C PRO A 103 -5.33 -23.70 -17.54
N ASN A 104 -4.28 -24.39 -18.00
CA ASN A 104 -3.17 -24.85 -17.18
C ASN A 104 -1.99 -23.86 -17.13
N VAL A 105 -2.12 -22.70 -17.77
CA VAL A 105 -1.09 -21.66 -17.80
C VAL A 105 -1.56 -20.50 -16.94
N LEU A 106 -0.72 -20.15 -15.97
CA LEU A 106 -0.89 -18.98 -15.12
C LEU A 106 -0.08 -17.83 -15.71
N LEU A 107 -0.70 -16.67 -15.86
CA LEU A 107 -0.02 -15.46 -16.32
C LEU A 107 1.03 -15.01 -15.30
N PRO A 108 2.13 -14.36 -15.74
CA PRO A 108 3.19 -13.87 -14.86
C PRO A 108 2.68 -12.97 -13.72
N GLU A 109 1.67 -12.16 -14.00
CA GLU A 109 1.02 -11.23 -13.07
C GLU A 109 0.37 -11.98 -11.89
N ASP A 110 -0.12 -13.19 -12.13
CA ASP A 110 -0.84 -13.96 -11.12
C ASP A 110 0.06 -14.92 -10.33
N LYS A 111 1.36 -14.99 -10.62
CA LYS A 111 2.30 -15.91 -9.95
C LYS A 111 2.26 -15.81 -8.42
N LEU A 112 2.03 -14.61 -7.90
CA LEU A 112 1.89 -14.38 -6.46
C LEU A 112 0.68 -15.13 -5.86
N HIS A 113 -0.43 -15.21 -6.59
CA HIS A 113 -1.62 -15.95 -6.15
C HIS A 113 -1.38 -17.47 -6.11
N SER A 114 -0.51 -17.99 -6.97
CA SER A 114 -0.10 -19.42 -6.94
C SER A 114 0.86 -19.73 -5.79
N ASN A 115 1.86 -18.87 -5.57
CA ASN A 115 2.88 -19.07 -4.54
C ASN A 115 2.35 -18.81 -3.13
N HIS A 116 1.41 -17.88 -3.00
CA HIS A 116 0.80 -17.47 -1.75
C HIS A 116 -0.72 -17.42 -1.95
N PRO A 117 -1.40 -18.57 -2.02
CA PRO A 117 -2.84 -18.59 -2.00
C PRO A 117 -3.27 -17.95 -0.68
N GLN A 118 -3.74 -16.70 -0.75
CA GLN A 118 -4.13 -15.96 0.44
C GLN A 118 -5.33 -16.66 1.07
N ASP A 119 -5.09 -17.42 2.14
CA ASP A 119 -6.16 -17.85 3.03
C ASP A 119 -6.69 -16.58 3.70
N VAL A 120 -7.98 -16.30 3.48
CA VAL A 120 -8.66 -15.16 4.10
C VAL A 120 -8.45 -15.15 5.61
N LYS A 121 -8.34 -16.33 6.25
CA LYS A 121 -8.03 -16.44 7.68
C LYS A 121 -6.62 -15.96 8.04
N GLU A 122 -5.63 -16.21 7.19
CA GLU A 122 -4.27 -15.76 7.42
C GLU A 122 -4.14 -14.24 7.25
N VAL A 123 -4.82 -13.67 6.25
CA VAL A 123 -4.89 -12.20 6.07
C VAL A 123 -5.50 -11.54 7.31
N LEU A 124 -6.65 -12.04 7.78
CA LEU A 124 -7.31 -11.51 8.97
C LEU A 124 -6.44 -11.66 10.23
N ARG A 125 -5.70 -12.77 10.35
CA ARG A 125 -4.75 -12.97 11.45
C ARG A 125 -3.61 -11.94 11.41
N LEU A 126 -3.07 -11.66 10.22
CA LEU A 126 -2.01 -10.67 10.05
C LEU A 126 -2.51 -9.26 10.36
N GLU A 127 -3.71 -8.90 9.92
CA GLU A 127 -4.34 -7.62 10.25
C GLU A 127 -4.55 -7.45 11.76
N SER A 128 -5.04 -8.51 12.44
CA SER A 128 -5.17 -8.50 13.90
C SER A 128 -3.81 -8.33 14.58
N SER A 129 -2.80 -9.10 14.15
CA SER A 129 -1.45 -9.01 14.70
C SER A 129 -0.82 -7.62 14.50
N LEU A 130 -1.10 -6.97 13.38
CA LEU A 130 -0.65 -5.61 13.10
C LEU A 130 -1.29 -4.61 14.07
N ALA A 131 -2.59 -4.73 14.31
CA ALA A 131 -3.32 -3.88 15.24
C ALA A 131 -2.88 -4.09 16.70
N ASP A 132 -2.60 -5.33 17.10
CA ASP A 132 -2.01 -5.65 18.41
C ASP A 132 -0.62 -5.01 18.55
N LEU A 133 0.22 -5.13 17.53
CA LEU A 133 1.58 -4.58 17.54
C LEU A 133 1.59 -3.05 17.61
N GLN A 134 0.68 -2.38 16.89
CA GLN A 134 0.53 -0.92 16.96
C GLN A 134 0.13 -0.46 18.36
N ARG A 135 -0.83 -1.13 19.01
CA ARG A 135 -1.23 -0.83 20.39
C ARG A 135 -0.08 -1.04 21.37
N ALA A 136 0.67 -2.13 21.22
CA ALA A 136 1.84 -2.39 22.06
C ALA A 136 2.91 -1.30 21.86
N TYR A 137 3.18 -0.90 20.62
CA TYR A 137 4.12 0.17 20.33
C TYR A 137 3.71 1.50 20.98
N GLU A 138 2.43 1.89 20.89
CA GLU A 138 1.93 3.11 21.54
C GLU A 138 2.10 3.05 23.06
N ALA A 139 1.76 1.91 23.67
CA ALA A 139 1.96 1.70 25.11
C ALA A 139 3.43 1.82 25.53
N GLU A 140 4.36 1.26 24.76
CA GLU A 140 5.80 1.38 24.99
C GLU A 140 6.30 2.82 24.86
N VAL A 141 5.76 3.60 23.91
CA VAL A 141 6.07 5.02 23.77
C VAL A 141 5.63 5.80 25.01
N TYR A 142 4.41 5.56 25.52
CA TYR A 142 3.92 6.18 26.74
C TYR A 142 4.73 5.75 27.97
N ALA A 143 5.05 4.47 28.09
CA ALA A 143 5.88 3.95 29.18
C ALA A 143 7.27 4.62 29.19
N ARG A 144 7.90 4.76 28.02
CA ARG A 144 9.17 5.48 27.88
C ARG A 144 9.06 6.93 28.33
N GLN A 145 7.99 7.64 27.96
CA GLN A 145 7.78 9.02 28.39
C GLN A 145 7.61 9.13 29.90
N ALA A 146 6.85 8.22 30.52
CA ALA A 146 6.70 8.16 31.97
C ALA A 146 8.04 7.91 32.68
N LEU A 147 8.85 6.98 32.17
CA LEU A 147 10.18 6.71 32.74
C LEU A 147 11.13 7.91 32.63
N LEU A 148 11.06 8.67 31.53
CA LEU A 148 11.85 9.89 31.39
C LEU A 148 11.41 10.99 32.37
N ALA A 149 10.10 11.12 32.61
CA ALA A 149 9.58 12.07 33.58
C ALA A 149 10.00 11.69 35.02
N GLU A 150 9.91 10.41 35.36
CA GLU A 150 10.36 9.87 36.66
C GLU A 150 11.86 10.12 36.88
N LEU A 151 12.69 9.95 35.84
CA LEU A 151 14.13 10.20 35.91
C LEU A 151 14.44 11.68 36.21
N GLU A 152 13.67 12.60 35.62
CA GLU A 152 13.80 14.04 35.89
C GLU A 152 13.42 14.37 37.33
N GLU A 153 12.33 13.77 37.85
CA GLU A 153 11.92 13.92 39.25
C GLU A 153 13.00 13.42 40.22
N GLN A 154 13.57 12.24 39.95
CA GLN A 154 14.66 11.67 40.75
C GLN A 154 15.90 12.56 40.75
N SER A 155 16.25 13.15 39.60
CA SER A 155 17.34 14.12 39.49
C SER A 155 17.11 15.35 40.36
N GLU A 156 15.88 15.87 40.41
CA GLU A 156 15.54 17.03 41.23
C GLU A 156 15.59 16.70 42.73
N VAL A 157 15.04 15.57 43.15
CA VAL A 157 15.11 15.10 44.54
C VAL A 157 16.57 14.87 44.97
N GLN A 158 17.41 14.33 44.08
CA GLN A 158 18.83 14.16 44.34
C GLN A 158 19.54 15.49 44.59
N LYS A 159 19.30 16.52 43.76
CA LYS A 159 19.86 17.87 43.97
C LYS A 159 19.44 18.46 45.31
N GLN A 160 18.18 18.28 45.70
CA GLN A 160 17.69 18.76 47.00
C GLN A 160 18.40 18.06 48.16
N LEU A 161 18.58 16.74 48.08
CA LEU A 161 19.30 15.99 49.10
C LEU A 161 20.77 16.40 49.19
N ASP A 162 21.44 16.58 48.05
CA ASP A 162 22.82 17.08 48.00
C ASP A 162 22.94 18.48 48.61
N GLY A 163 21.97 19.35 48.39
CA GLY A 163 21.89 20.67 49.03
C GLY A 163 21.70 20.60 50.55
N ILE A 164 20.88 19.67 51.05
CA ILE A 164 20.75 19.43 52.49
C ILE A 164 22.07 18.92 53.07
N LEU A 165 22.73 17.97 52.39
CA LEU A 165 24.02 17.43 52.82
C LEU A 165 25.11 18.52 52.84
N SER A 166 25.15 19.41 51.86
CA SER A 166 26.10 20.53 51.86
C SER A 166 25.81 21.49 53.02
N TRP A 167 24.54 21.85 53.24
CA TRP A 167 24.14 22.70 54.36
C TRP A 167 24.51 22.10 55.72
N VAL A 168 24.27 20.80 55.94
CA VAL A 168 24.68 20.11 57.18
C VAL A 168 26.19 20.16 57.37
N ARG A 169 26.97 19.94 56.30
CA ARG A 169 28.44 20.04 56.35
C ARG A 169 28.91 21.46 56.67
N GLU A 170 28.29 22.48 56.08
CA GLU A 170 28.60 23.89 56.38
C GLU A 170 28.29 24.24 57.83
N LEU A 171 27.14 23.79 58.35
CA LEU A 171 26.76 24.00 59.75
C LEU A 171 27.77 23.34 60.70
N GLN A 172 28.17 22.10 60.41
CA GLN A 172 29.20 21.40 61.18
C GLN A 172 30.55 22.13 61.11
N ALA A 173 30.94 22.63 59.94
CA ALA A 173 32.18 23.38 59.77
C ALA A 173 32.16 24.73 60.51
N ALA A 174 31.03 25.44 60.49
CA ALA A 174 30.85 26.69 61.23
C ALA A 174 30.94 26.47 62.75
N TRP A 175 30.31 25.42 63.26
CA TRP A 175 30.39 25.03 64.67
C TRP A 175 31.83 24.75 65.12
N VAL A 176 32.59 24.00 64.31
CA VAL A 176 34.02 23.75 64.55
C VAL A 176 34.84 25.03 64.52
N LYS A 177 34.55 25.94 63.58
CA LYS A 177 35.25 27.23 63.45
C LYS A 177 35.04 28.16 64.64
N GLU A 178 33.89 28.08 65.30
CA GLU A 178 33.56 28.86 66.50
C GLU A 178 34.25 28.32 67.77
N GLY A 179 35.13 27.31 67.62
CA GLY A 179 35.94 26.75 68.70
C GLY A 179 35.24 25.64 69.49
N ASN A 180 34.01 25.27 69.09
CA ASN A 180 33.29 24.15 69.68
C ASN A 180 33.72 22.85 68.97
N GLY A 181 34.13 21.85 69.73
CA GLY A 181 34.44 20.52 69.19
C GLY A 181 33.18 19.77 68.72
N SER A 182 33.14 18.45 68.90
CA SER A 182 31.89 17.70 68.69
C SER A 182 30.79 18.27 69.59
N PHE A 183 29.60 18.57 69.03
CA PHE A 183 28.45 19.07 69.78
C PHE A 183 28.15 18.20 71.01
N HIS A 184 28.22 16.87 70.84
CA HIS A 184 28.03 15.90 71.91
C HIS A 184 29.08 16.05 73.03
N GLU A 185 30.34 16.29 72.66
CA GLU A 185 31.44 16.47 73.62
C GLU A 185 31.30 17.81 74.37
N SER A 186 30.98 18.89 73.66
CA SER A 186 30.71 20.20 74.26
C SER A 186 29.54 20.15 75.24
N PHE A 187 28.43 19.50 74.85
CA PHE A 187 27.26 19.35 75.72
C PHE A 187 27.57 18.49 76.96
N ARG A 188 28.34 17.41 76.79
CA ARG A 188 28.79 16.55 77.90
C ARG A 188 29.66 17.31 78.90
N LEU A 189 30.62 18.10 78.43
CA LEU A 189 31.50 18.92 79.28
C LEU A 189 30.71 19.98 80.06
N VAL A 190 29.71 20.61 79.42
CA VAL A 190 28.81 21.56 80.09
C VAL A 190 28.01 20.85 81.18
N MET A 191 27.40 19.70 80.88
CA MET A 191 26.63 18.93 81.86
C MET A 191 27.49 18.46 83.05
N GLU A 192 28.72 18.01 82.80
CA GLU A 192 29.65 17.63 83.85
C GLU A 192 30.06 18.82 84.72
N SER A 193 30.29 19.99 84.10
CA SER A 193 30.61 21.23 84.81
C SER A 193 29.42 21.73 85.64
N VAL A 194 28.20 21.64 85.12
CA VAL A 194 26.96 21.97 85.85
C VAL A 194 26.77 21.04 87.04
N LYS A 195 27.06 19.74 86.87
CA LYS A 195 26.99 18.78 87.97
C LYS A 195 27.99 19.10 89.09
N LYS A 196 29.24 19.38 88.73
CA LYS A 196 30.28 19.82 89.70
C LYS A 196 29.90 21.14 90.37
N LEU A 197 29.31 22.08 89.64
CA LEU A 197 28.81 23.33 90.20
C LEU A 197 27.66 23.09 91.18
N GLN A 198 26.72 22.21 90.86
CA GLN A 198 25.62 21.84 91.73
C GLN A 198 26.13 21.19 93.03
N GLU A 199 27.11 20.28 92.93
CA GLU A 199 27.77 19.67 94.07
C GLU A 199 28.49 20.72 94.93
N ALA A 200 29.22 21.65 94.32
CA ALA A 200 29.91 22.75 95.03
C ALA A 200 28.92 23.74 95.68
N VAL A 201 27.80 24.06 95.03
CA VAL A 201 26.73 24.90 95.60
C VAL A 201 26.07 24.22 96.79
N ILE A 202 25.83 22.91 96.73
CA ILE A 202 25.33 22.12 97.87
C ILE A 202 26.35 22.15 99.01
N GLU A 203 27.64 22.01 98.70
CA GLU A 203 28.71 22.05 99.69
C GLU A 203 28.85 23.43 100.35
N VAL A 204 28.71 24.52 99.58
CA VAL A 204 28.71 25.91 100.08
C VAL A 204 27.45 26.20 100.89
N CYS A 205 26.27 25.71 100.49
CA CYS A 205 25.05 25.82 101.30
C CYS A 205 25.14 25.03 102.61
N ASN A 206 25.85 23.89 102.63
CA ASN A 206 26.09 23.10 103.83
C ASN A 206 27.23 23.65 104.70
N LYS A 207 28.14 24.46 104.14
CA LYS A 207 29.26 25.12 104.84
C LYS A 207 29.00 26.61 105.14
N ALA A 208 27.86 27.16 104.72
CA ALA A 208 27.43 28.50 105.12
C ALA A 208 27.00 28.44 106.59
N PRO A 209 27.68 29.16 107.50
CA PRO A 209 27.24 29.25 108.89
C PRO A 209 25.93 30.06 108.97
N HIS A 210 25.04 29.63 109.87
CA HIS A 210 24.19 30.58 110.60
C HIS A 210 25.08 31.50 111.45
#